data_AF-A0A9P6R0K3-F1
#
_entry.id   AF-A0A9P6R0K3-F1
#
_cell.length_a   1.000
_cell.length_b   1.000
_cell.length_c   1.000
_cell.angle_alpha   90.00
_cell.angle_beta   90.00
_cell.angle_gamma   90.00
#
_symmetry.space_group_name_H-M   'P 1'
#
loop_
_entity.id
_entity.type
_entity.pdbx_description
1 polymer ?
#
loop_
_entity_poly.entity_id
_entity_poly.type
_entity_poly.pdbx_seq_one_letter_code
_entity_poly.pdbx_strand_id
1 'polypeptide(L)'
;MAGDERTYILSKFPAIAGREIVTQYPISAVPKLGDYKANEALMLKIMGFVAVPVDNSQLRLSTAALVDNHVPDCETLMKIEIHMLDYNTSFFSSGRISTLLSGVEGKATAWITKTLTDLSERFFPKAAPRSKN
;
A
#
# COMPACT_ATOMS: atom_id res chain seq x y z
N MET A 1 30.27 -5.45 4.85
CA MET A 1 29.82 -4.42 5.81
C MET A 1 29.02 -5.17 6.85
N ALA A 2 29.37 -5.07 8.13
CA ALA A 2 28.64 -5.74 9.20
C ALA A 2 27.23 -5.15 9.25
N GLY A 3 26.20 -6.00 9.13
CA GLY A 3 24.82 -5.57 9.31
C GLY A 3 24.59 -5.34 10.80
N ASP A 4 24.34 -4.10 11.20
CA ASP A 4 23.95 -3.80 12.57
C ASP A 4 22.59 -4.46 12.84
N GLU A 5 22.57 -5.45 13.73
CA GLU A 5 21.33 -6.07 14.18
C GLU A 5 20.53 -5.06 14.99
N ARG A 6 19.39 -4.61 14.44
CA ARG A 6 18.43 -3.72 15.12
C ARG A 6 17.16 -4.48 15.46
N THR A 7 16.75 -4.37 16.73
CA THR A 7 15.51 -4.98 17.24
C THR A 7 14.35 -4.01 17.09
N TYR A 8 13.27 -4.48 16.45
CA TYR A 8 12.01 -3.75 16.31
C TYR A 8 10.89 -4.49 17.04
N ILE A 9 10.10 -3.75 17.81
CA ILE A 9 8.99 -4.26 18.62
C ILE A 9 7.68 -3.91 17.90
N LEU A 10 6.97 -4.95 17.45
CA LEU A 10 5.74 -4.82 16.66
C LEU A 10 4.50 -4.86 17.56
N SER A 11 3.64 -3.85 17.48
CA SER A 11 2.37 -3.80 18.22
C SER A 11 1.18 -4.21 17.34
N LYS A 12 0.13 -4.73 17.97
CA LYS A 12 -1.14 -5.02 17.27
C LYS A 12 -1.88 -3.73 16.91
N PHE A 13 -2.50 -3.69 15.74
CA PHE A 13 -3.34 -2.59 15.30
C PHE A 13 -4.68 -2.58 16.03
N PRO A 14 -5.15 -1.42 16.49
CA PRO A 14 -6.55 -1.23 16.89
C PRO A 14 -7.50 -1.54 15.72
N ALA A 15 -8.69 -2.07 15.99
CA ALA A 15 -9.59 -2.60 14.95
C ALA A 15 -9.87 -1.64 13.78
N ILE A 16 -10.13 -0.36 14.09
CA ILE A 16 -10.42 0.66 13.07
C ILE A 16 -9.17 1.00 12.25
N ALA A 17 -8.03 1.23 12.93
CA ALA A 17 -6.77 1.54 12.27
C ALA A 17 -6.28 0.37 11.41
N GLY A 18 -6.41 -0.86 11.92
CA GLY A 18 -6.03 -2.08 11.20
C GLY A 18 -6.86 -2.28 9.93
N ARG A 19 -8.19 -2.05 9.97
CA ARG A 19 -9.04 -2.14 8.77
C ARG A 19 -8.60 -1.16 7.68
N GLU A 20 -8.31 0.08 8.06
CA GLU A 20 -7.85 1.10 7.10
C GLU A 20 -6.51 0.73 6.48
N ILE A 21 -5.51 0.40 7.31
CA ILE A 21 -4.17 0.00 6.87
C ILE A 21 -4.25 -1.19 5.90
N VAL A 22 -4.94 -2.27 6.30
CA VAL A 22 -4.94 -3.53 5.54
C VAL A 22 -5.65 -3.41 4.19
N THR A 23 -6.67 -2.55 4.10
CA THR A 23 -7.44 -2.37 2.87
C THR A 23 -6.81 -1.36 1.92
N GLN A 24 -6.13 -0.34 2.43
CA GLN A 24 -5.64 0.78 1.61
C GLN A 24 -4.15 0.67 1.29
N TYR A 25 -3.33 0.29 2.27
CA TYR A 25 -1.87 0.34 2.16
C TYR A 25 -1.30 -0.49 0.99
N PRO A 26 -1.74 -1.75 0.76
CA PRO A 26 -1.26 -2.54 -0.38
C PRO A 26 -1.61 -1.91 -1.74
N ILE A 27 -2.76 -1.24 -1.82
CA ILE A 27 -3.25 -0.61 -3.05
C ILE A 27 -2.51 0.71 -3.29
N SER A 28 -2.30 1.50 -2.24
CA SER A 28 -1.56 2.76 -2.31
C SER A 28 -0.08 2.55 -2.63
N ALA A 29 0.47 1.38 -2.34
CA ALA A 29 1.85 1.01 -2.67
C ALA A 29 2.06 0.60 -4.14
N VAL A 30 0.99 0.39 -4.93
CA VAL A 30 1.11 -0.02 -6.34
C VAL A 30 1.59 1.15 -7.22
N PRO A 31 2.72 1.01 -7.94
CA PRO A 31 3.21 2.06 -8.82
C PRO A 31 2.17 2.45 -9.88
N LYS A 32 1.97 3.76 -10.07
CA LYS A 32 1.01 4.39 -11.03
C LYS A 32 -0.49 4.22 -10.71
N LEU A 33 -0.86 3.43 -9.72
CA LEU A 33 -2.26 3.26 -9.30
C LEU A 33 -2.53 3.83 -7.90
N GLY A 34 -1.50 3.89 -7.04
CA GLY A 34 -1.57 4.47 -5.71
C GLY A 34 -1.31 5.97 -5.68
N ASP A 35 -1.95 6.65 -4.73
CA ASP A 35 -1.57 8.01 -4.31
C ASP A 35 -0.40 7.91 -3.32
N TYR A 36 0.78 8.35 -3.77
CA TYR A 36 2.00 8.31 -2.95
C TYR A 36 1.84 9.05 -1.63
N LYS A 37 1.11 10.18 -1.60
CA LYS A 37 0.90 10.94 -0.36
C LYS A 37 0.03 10.17 0.62
N ALA A 38 -0.99 9.48 0.11
CA ALA A 38 -1.81 8.59 0.93
C ALA A 38 -0.99 7.38 1.42
N ASN A 39 -0.10 6.85 0.58
CA ASN A 39 0.80 5.75 0.96
C ASN A 39 1.76 6.17 2.07
N GLU A 40 2.38 7.34 1.96
CA GLU A 40 3.29 7.90 2.97
C GLU A 40 2.58 8.11 4.31
N ALA A 41 1.36 8.65 4.30
CA ALA A 41 0.56 8.82 5.51
C ALA A 41 0.22 7.47 6.18
N LEU A 42 -0.11 6.45 5.38
CA LEU A 42 -0.36 5.10 5.88
C LEU A 42 0.91 4.40 6.37
N MET A 43 2.06 4.62 5.71
CA MET A 43 3.36 4.15 6.17
C MET A 43 3.68 4.71 7.56
N LEU A 44 3.58 6.03 7.74
CA LEU A 44 3.81 6.67 9.04
C LEU A 44 2.85 6.15 10.11
N LYS A 45 1.60 5.86 9.73
CA LYS A 45 0.61 5.25 10.61
C LYS A 45 1.01 3.84 11.03
N ILE A 46 1.53 3.01 10.13
CA ILE A 46 2.06 1.68 10.44
C ILE A 46 3.26 1.80 11.40
N MET A 47 4.20 2.69 11.08
CA MET A 47 5.41 2.91 11.87
C MET A 47 5.11 3.43 13.29
N GLY A 48 4.00 4.15 13.49
CA GLY A 48 3.52 4.52 14.82
C GLY A 48 3.20 3.34 15.75
N PHE A 49 3.05 2.12 15.22
CA PHE A 49 2.88 0.89 15.98
C PHE A 49 4.17 0.05 16.10
N VAL A 50 5.27 0.56 15.56
CA VAL A 50 6.61 -0.01 15.69
C VAL A 50 7.38 0.77 16.74
N ALA A 51 8.04 0.07 17.64
CA ALA A 51 8.92 0.68 18.62
C ALA A 51 10.34 0.12 18.53
N VAL A 52 11.30 0.92 18.94
CA VAL A 52 12.69 0.50 19.14
C VAL A 52 13.03 0.57 20.63
N PRO A 53 13.82 -0.37 21.17
CA PRO A 53 14.32 -0.29 22.53
C PRO A 53 15.33 0.86 22.61
N VAL A 54 15.08 1.82 23.50
CA VAL A 54 16.00 2.91 23.80
C VAL A 54 16.20 2.93 25.30
N ASP A 55 17.42 2.61 25.72
CA ASP A 55 17.82 2.43 27.11
C ASP A 55 16.91 1.41 27.85
N ASN A 56 16.05 1.90 28.75
CA ASN A 56 15.07 1.11 29.51
C ASN A 56 13.61 1.38 29.10
N SER A 57 13.39 1.99 27.93
CA SER A 57 12.08 2.36 27.44
C SER A 57 11.87 1.93 25.99
N GLN A 58 10.62 2.03 25.53
CA GLN A 58 10.25 1.75 24.14
C GLN A 58 9.88 3.06 23.46
N LEU A 59 10.62 3.43 22.42
CA LEU A 59 10.35 4.62 21.62
C LEU A 59 9.56 4.22 20.37
N ARG A 60 8.33 4.72 20.24
CA ARG A 60 7.50 4.51 19.05
C ARG A 60 7.94 5.41 17.91
N LEU A 61 7.99 4.86 16.70
CA LEU A 61 8.40 5.56 15.48
C LEU A 61 7.21 6.32 14.87
N SER A 62 6.65 7.27 15.62
CA SER A 62 5.41 7.97 15.25
C SER A 62 5.59 9.14 14.29
N THR A 63 6.84 9.52 13.96
CA THR A 63 7.16 10.65 13.07
C THR A 63 8.19 10.26 12.03
N ALA A 64 8.18 10.93 10.88
CA ALA A 64 9.14 10.69 9.79
C ALA A 64 10.59 10.84 10.28
N ALA A 65 10.87 11.87 11.10
CA ALA A 65 12.20 12.05 11.67
C ALA A 65 12.64 10.88 12.57
N LEU A 66 11.72 10.26 13.33
CA LEU A 66 12.05 9.08 14.12
C LEU A 66 12.28 7.86 13.23
N VAL A 67 11.49 7.71 12.16
CA VAL A 67 11.70 6.65 11.17
C VAL A 67 13.07 6.79 10.53
N ASP A 68 13.43 7.96 10.00
CA ASP A 68 14.70 8.20 9.32
C ASP A 68 15.91 7.99 10.24
N ASN A 69 15.80 8.31 11.53
CA ASN A 69 16.89 8.11 12.49
C ASN A 69 17.05 6.63 12.91
N HIS A 70 15.95 5.88 13.00
CA HIS A 70 15.95 4.53 13.56
C HIS A 70 15.85 3.41 12.50
N VAL A 71 15.52 3.74 11.26
CA VAL A 71 15.46 2.82 10.12
C VAL A 71 16.56 3.22 9.13
N PRO A 72 17.58 2.37 8.93
CA PRO A 72 18.79 2.76 8.19
C PRO A 72 18.56 2.97 6.69
N ASP A 73 17.60 2.27 6.11
CA ASP A 73 17.41 2.24 4.66
C ASP A 73 15.97 1.84 4.26
N CYS A 74 15.64 2.07 2.99
CA CYS A 74 14.33 1.78 2.41
C CYS A 74 13.99 0.27 2.42
N GLU A 75 14.99 -0.61 2.25
CA GLU A 75 14.76 -2.06 2.29
C GLU A 75 14.38 -2.51 3.70
N THR A 76 15.03 -1.97 4.72
CA THR A 76 14.68 -2.21 6.13
C THR A 76 13.29 -1.68 6.46
N LEU A 77 12.92 -0.49 5.96
CA LEU A 77 11.57 0.05 6.11
C LEU A 77 10.52 -0.91 5.54
N MET A 78 10.73 -1.36 4.30
CA MET A 78 9.81 -2.27 3.62
C MET A 78 9.70 -3.63 4.33
N LYS A 79 10.80 -4.16 4.87
CA LYS A 79 10.77 -5.39 5.68
C LYS A 79 9.92 -5.22 6.93
N ILE A 80 10.07 -4.10 7.65
CA ILE A 80 9.27 -3.82 8.85
C ILE A 80 7.78 -3.76 8.49
N GLU A 81 7.43 -3.08 7.40
CA GLU A 81 6.04 -2.97 6.94
C GLU A 81 5.43 -4.34 6.60
N ILE A 82 6.17 -5.19 5.87
CA ILE A 82 5.75 -6.56 5.56
C ILE A 82 5.52 -7.37 6.85
N HIS A 83 6.47 -7.32 7.78
CA HIS A 83 6.34 -8.01 9.07
C HIS A 83 5.18 -7.47 9.91
N MET A 84 4.91 -6.16 9.89
CA MET A 84 3.77 -5.56 10.59
C MET A 84 2.44 -6.06 10.02
N LEU A 85 2.32 -6.14 8.70
CA LEU A 85 1.10 -6.64 8.03
C LEU A 85 0.88 -8.12 8.31
N ASP A 86 1.93 -8.94 8.21
CA ASP A 86 1.83 -10.38 8.46
C ASP A 86 1.52 -10.67 9.93
N TYR A 87 2.24 -10.00 10.86
CA TYR A 87 1.97 -10.11 12.30
C TYR A 87 0.52 -9.73 12.64
N ASN A 88 -0.05 -8.71 12.00
CA ASN A 88 -1.38 -8.22 12.33
C ASN A 88 -2.53 -8.99 11.68
N THR A 89 -2.36 -9.54 10.47
CA THR A 89 -3.50 -10.05 9.70
C THR A 89 -3.29 -11.43 9.05
N SER A 90 -2.17 -12.10 9.32
CA SER A 90 -1.75 -13.31 8.59
C SER A 90 -1.78 -13.07 7.08
N PHE A 91 -1.47 -11.83 6.67
CA PHE A 91 -1.74 -11.29 5.35
C PHE A 91 -1.01 -12.03 4.23
N PHE A 92 0.25 -12.37 4.48
CA PHE A 92 1.15 -13.03 3.53
C PHE A 92 1.03 -14.55 3.66
N SER A 93 0.93 -15.07 4.89
CA SER A 93 0.77 -16.51 5.16
C SER A 93 -0.52 -17.14 4.63
N SER A 94 -1.55 -16.34 4.31
CA SER A 94 -2.84 -16.83 3.81
C SER A 94 -3.11 -16.57 2.31
N GLY A 95 -2.14 -16.07 1.53
CA GLY A 95 -2.33 -15.79 0.09
C GLY A 95 -3.30 -14.63 -0.22
N ARG A 96 -3.65 -13.81 0.78
CA ARG A 96 -4.63 -12.71 0.62
C ARG A 96 -4.12 -11.57 -0.25
N ILE A 97 -2.80 -11.39 -0.32
CA ILE A 97 -2.18 -10.39 -1.19
C ILE A 97 -2.40 -10.74 -2.66
N SER A 98 -2.24 -11.99 -3.06
CA SER A 98 -2.54 -12.39 -4.43
C SER A 98 -4.01 -12.14 -4.77
N THR A 99 -4.93 -12.39 -3.83
CA THR A 99 -6.37 -12.12 -4.02
C THR A 99 -6.70 -10.63 -4.10
N LEU A 100 -6.02 -9.79 -3.30
CA LEU A 100 -6.20 -8.34 -3.34
C LEU A 100 -5.59 -7.74 -4.61
N LEU A 101 -4.38 -8.15 -5.00
CA LEU A 101 -3.73 -7.70 -6.23
C LEU A 101 -4.53 -8.12 -7.48
N SER A 102 -5.05 -9.36 -7.52
CA SER A 102 -5.92 -9.80 -8.63
C SER A 102 -7.26 -9.05 -8.67
N GLY A 103 -7.82 -8.68 -7.50
CA GLY A 103 -9.00 -7.83 -7.43
C GLY A 103 -8.75 -6.39 -7.94
N VAL A 104 -7.54 -5.87 -7.75
CA VAL A 104 -7.10 -4.55 -8.24
C VAL A 104 -6.84 -4.60 -9.76
N GLU A 105 -6.18 -5.65 -10.25
CA GLU A 105 -5.95 -5.88 -11.68
C GLU A 105 -7.27 -5.96 -12.46
N GLY A 106 -8.27 -6.68 -11.93
CA GLY A 106 -9.60 -6.75 -12.53
C GLY A 106 -10.28 -5.38 -12.63
N LYS A 107 -10.16 -4.53 -11.60
CA LYS A 107 -10.73 -3.17 -11.60
C LYS A 107 -9.98 -2.22 -12.53
N ALA A 108 -8.65 -2.28 -12.55
CA ALA A 108 -7.83 -1.47 -13.44
C ALA A 108 -8.10 -1.82 -14.91
N THR A 109 -8.18 -3.11 -15.23
CA THR A 109 -8.51 -3.59 -16.57
C THR A 109 -9.91 -3.12 -16.98
N ALA A 110 -10.91 -3.30 -16.12
CA ALA A 110 -12.27 -2.85 -16.40
C ALA A 110 -12.36 -1.33 -16.64
N TRP A 111 -11.61 -0.53 -15.86
CA TRP A 111 -11.58 0.92 -16.04
C TRP A 111 -10.91 1.32 -17.35
N ILE A 112 -9.75 0.72 -17.67
CA ILE A 112 -9.03 0.96 -18.92
C ILE A 112 -9.91 0.58 -20.12
N THR A 113 -10.54 -0.60 -20.11
CA THR A 113 -11.46 -1.04 -21.16
C THR A 113 -12.63 -0.07 -21.31
N LYS A 114 -13.27 0.33 -20.20
CA LYS A 114 -14.37 1.28 -20.24
C LYS A 114 -13.95 2.61 -20.86
N THR A 115 -12.84 3.19 -20.41
CA THR A 115 -12.34 4.45 -20.95
C THR A 115 -11.97 4.34 -22.43
N LEU A 116 -11.35 3.25 -22.85
CA LEU A 116 -11.05 2.99 -24.26
C LEU A 116 -12.32 2.88 -25.11
N THR A 117 -13.33 2.15 -24.64
CA THR A 117 -14.62 2.01 -25.35
C THR A 117 -15.36 3.33 -25.42
N ASP A 118 -15.48 4.07 -24.31
CA ASP A 118 -16.16 5.37 -24.26
C ASP A 118 -15.47 6.40 -25.18
N LEU A 119 -14.12 6.39 -25.24
CA LEU A 119 -13.37 7.25 -26.16
C LEU A 119 -13.51 6.79 -27.61
N SER A 120 -13.49 5.48 -27.87
CA SER A 120 -13.71 4.93 -29.22
C SER A 120 -15.09 5.32 -29.76
N GLU A 121 -16.14 5.21 -28.95
CA GLU A 121 -17.50 5.63 -29.33
C GLU A 121 -17.61 7.14 -29.58
N ARG A 122 -16.87 7.95 -28.81
CA ARG A 122 -16.82 9.40 -29.01
C ARG A 122 -16.06 9.83 -30.26
N PHE A 123 -14.95 9.17 -30.59
CA PHE A 123 -14.10 9.55 -31.73
C PHE A 123 -14.49 8.87 -33.04
N PHE A 124 -15.24 7.78 -33.00
CA PHE A 124 -15.80 7.11 -34.16
C PHE A 124 -17.33 7.05 -34.05
N PRO A 125 -18.05 8.18 -34.16
CA PRO A 125 -19.49 8.13 -34.30
C PRO A 125 -19.84 7.31 -35.54
N LYS A 126 -20.71 6.31 -35.36
CA LYS A 126 -21.22 5.44 -36.43
C LYS A 126 -21.65 6.31 -37.62
N ALA A 127 -21.01 6.09 -38.78
CA ALA A 127 -21.28 6.85 -39.99
C ALA A 127 -22.80 6.95 -40.25
N ALA A 128 -23.29 8.18 -40.40
CA ALA A 128 -24.70 8.45 -40.64
C ALA A 128 -25.21 7.68 -41.87
N PRO A 129 -26.46 7.19 -41.86
CA PRO A 129 -27.00 6.44 -42.99
C PRO A 129 -27.01 7.30 -44.25
N ARG A 130 -26.47 6.72 -45.33
CA ARG A 130 -26.38 7.34 -46.66
C ARG A 130 -27.79 7.69 -47.15
N SER A 131 -28.06 8.99 -47.32
CA SER A 131 -29.34 9.48 -47.88
C SER A 131 -29.56 8.85 -49.25
N LYS A 132 -30.71 8.19 -49.43
CA LYS A 132 -31.18 7.71 -50.74
C LYS A 132 -31.77 8.91 -51.49
N ASN A 133 -31.10 9.31 -52.56
CA ASN A 133 -31.73 10.05 -53.66
C ASN A 133 -32.17 9.04 -54.72
#